data_AF-A0AA40KMJ4-F1
#
_entry.id   AF-A0AA40KMJ4-F1
#
_cell.length_a   1.000
_cell.length_b   1.000
_cell.length_c   1.000
_cell.angle_alpha   90.00
_cell.angle_beta   90.00
_cell.angle_gamma   90.00
#
_symmetry.space_group_name_H-M   'P 1'
#
loop_
_entity.id
_entity.type
_entity.pdbx_description
1 polymer ?
#
loop_
_entity_poly.entity_id
_entity_poly.type
_entity_poly.pdbx_seq_one_letter_code
_entity_poly.pdbx_strand_id
1 'polypeptide(L)'
;MYKFIRTKCKSISENIEYDTINKLSYQPWTPIPKEHIPWAFKDKYQPPTNPMCADTIYQVSYPAPGYYEDICEPKDCECLDSKCNNSLTARDCIETAN
;
A
#
# COMPACT_ATOMS: atom_id res chain seq x y z
N MET A 1 5.79 -95.92 -20.94
CA MET A 1 5.00 -95.02 -21.81
C MET A 1 4.39 -93.93 -20.96
N TYR A 2 4.91 -92.71 -21.03
CA TYR A 2 4.32 -91.56 -20.33
C TYR A 2 3.16 -91.00 -21.15
N LYS A 3 2.02 -90.75 -20.50
CA LYS A 3 0.83 -90.14 -21.12
C LYS A 3 0.82 -88.64 -20.85
N PHE A 4 0.71 -87.85 -21.91
CA PHE A 4 0.55 -86.40 -21.82
C PHE A 4 -0.88 -86.07 -21.35
N ILE A 5 -1.00 -85.59 -20.12
CA ILE A 5 -2.29 -85.16 -19.57
C ILE A 5 -2.60 -83.78 -20.17
N ARG A 6 -3.57 -83.74 -21.10
CA ARG A 6 -4.16 -82.46 -21.53
C ARG A 6 -5.04 -81.95 -20.40
N THR A 7 -4.49 -81.10 -19.54
CA THR A 7 -5.32 -80.29 -18.64
C THR A 7 -6.13 -79.35 -19.51
N LYS A 8 -7.46 -79.45 -19.43
CA LYS A 8 -8.39 -78.58 -20.14
C LYS A 8 -8.19 -77.17 -19.59
N CYS A 9 -7.65 -76.25 -20.41
CA CYS A 9 -7.59 -74.84 -20.08
C CYS A 9 -9.03 -74.40 -19.77
N LYS A 10 -9.27 -73.86 -18.56
CA LYS A 10 -10.55 -73.25 -18.22
C LYS A 10 -10.83 -72.18 -19.27
N SER A 11 -12.00 -72.24 -19.89
CA SER A 11 -12.44 -71.16 -20.78
C SER A 11 -12.41 -69.87 -19.98
N ILE A 12 -11.85 -68.83 -20.57
CA ILE A 12 -12.01 -67.44 -20.11
C ILE A 12 -13.48 -67.07 -20.34
N SER A 13 -14.35 -67.61 -19.48
CA SER A 13 -15.78 -67.34 -19.45
C SER A 13 -16.16 -66.44 -18.28
N GLU A 14 -15.20 -66.15 -17.40
CA GLU A 14 -15.31 -65.11 -16.39
C GLU A 14 -14.63 -63.87 -16.99
N ASN A 15 -15.37 -62.75 -17.06
CA ASN A 15 -14.90 -61.50 -17.65
C ASN A 15 -13.54 -61.12 -17.08
N ILE A 16 -12.49 -61.15 -17.91
CA ILE A 16 -11.20 -60.61 -17.52
C ILE A 16 -11.34 -59.10 -17.48
N GLU A 17 -10.88 -58.47 -16.40
CA GLU A 17 -10.71 -57.03 -16.35
C GLU A 17 -9.59 -56.64 -17.33
N TYR A 18 -9.96 -55.96 -18.42
CA TYR A 18 -9.03 -55.53 -19.47
C TYR A 18 -8.33 -54.20 -19.16
N ASP A 19 -8.73 -53.55 -18.08
CA ASP A 19 -8.22 -52.24 -17.73
C ASP A 19 -6.81 -52.36 -17.14
N THR A 20 -5.89 -51.56 -17.69
CA THR A 20 -4.53 -51.49 -17.17
C THR A 20 -4.47 -50.60 -15.93
N ILE A 21 -3.50 -50.85 -15.06
CA ILE A 21 -3.22 -50.00 -13.89
C ILE A 21 -3.09 -48.54 -14.33
N ASN A 22 -2.44 -48.27 -15.46
CA ASN A 22 -2.31 -46.91 -15.98
C ASN A 22 -3.66 -46.24 -16.26
N LYS A 23 -4.62 -46.95 -16.86
CA LYS A 23 -5.96 -46.41 -17.11
C LYS A 23 -6.71 -46.11 -15.80
N LEU A 24 -6.51 -46.94 -14.78
CA LEU A 24 -7.14 -46.76 -13.48
C LEU A 24 -6.46 -45.67 -12.64
N SER A 25 -5.14 -45.54 -12.73
CA SER A 25 -4.32 -44.60 -11.94
C SER A 25 -4.27 -43.20 -12.53
N TYR A 26 -4.25 -43.07 -13.86
CA TYR A 26 -4.12 -41.78 -14.54
C TYR A 26 -5.47 -41.34 -15.12
N GLN A 27 -6.31 -40.76 -14.25
CA GLN A 27 -7.53 -40.09 -14.70
C GLN A 27 -7.20 -38.76 -15.39
N PRO A 28 -8.01 -38.33 -16.37
CA PRO A 28 -7.85 -37.02 -16.99
C PRO A 28 -8.01 -35.94 -15.93
N TRP A 29 -6.94 -35.15 -15.70
CA TRP A 29 -6.98 -34.04 -14.77
C TRP A 29 -7.55 -32.81 -15.46
N THR A 30 -8.63 -32.26 -14.91
CA THR A 30 -9.15 -30.95 -15.30
C THR A 30 -8.38 -29.86 -14.54
N PRO A 31 -7.80 -28.86 -15.22
CA PRO A 31 -7.13 -27.76 -14.54
C PRO A 31 -8.14 -27.00 -13.68
N ILE A 32 -7.81 -26.81 -12.41
CA ILE A 32 -8.62 -26.02 -11.47
C ILE A 32 -8.58 -24.55 -11.93
N PRO A 33 -9.72 -23.83 -11.94
CA PRO A 33 -9.72 -22.41 -12.26
C PRO A 33 -8.83 -21.65 -11.27
N LYS A 34 -8.03 -20.72 -11.77
CA LYS A 34 -7.14 -19.91 -10.93
C LYS A 34 -7.98 -19.08 -9.96
N GLU A 35 -7.66 -19.17 -8.67
CA GLU A 35 -8.26 -18.32 -7.65
C GLU A 35 -7.90 -16.86 -7.88
N HIS A 36 -8.82 -15.96 -7.50
CA HIS A 36 -8.55 -14.53 -7.57
C HIS A 36 -7.69 -14.10 -6.37
N ILE A 37 -6.41 -13.87 -6.61
CA ILE A 37 -5.42 -13.48 -5.60
C ILE A 37 -5.10 -11.98 -5.76
N PRO A 38 -5.76 -11.06 -5.04
CA PRO A 38 -5.65 -9.62 -5.28
C PRO A 38 -4.21 -9.07 -5.15
N TRP A 39 -3.37 -9.69 -4.32
CA TRP A 39 -1.97 -9.29 -4.15
C TRP A 39 -1.02 -9.82 -5.24
N ALA A 40 -1.43 -10.83 -6.01
CA ALA A 40 -0.65 -11.38 -7.12
C ALA A 40 -1.00 -10.75 -8.47
N PHE A 41 -2.14 -10.06 -8.55
CA PHE A 41 -2.51 -9.27 -9.71
C PHE A 41 -1.79 -7.92 -9.67
N LYS A 42 -1.14 -7.58 -10.79
CA LYS A 42 -0.63 -6.23 -11.00
C LYS A 42 -1.80 -5.39 -11.46
N ASP A 43 -2.33 -4.55 -10.59
CA ASP A 43 -3.24 -3.50 -11.02
C ASP A 43 -2.53 -2.54 -11.97
N LYS A 44 -3.32 -1.88 -12.82
CA LYS A 44 -2.80 -0.79 -13.65
C LYS A 44 -2.36 0.34 -12.72
N TYR A 45 -1.23 0.96 -13.05
CA TYR A 45 -0.78 2.16 -12.35
C TYR A 45 -1.89 3.22 -12.34
N GLN A 46 -2.24 3.71 -11.16
CA GLN A 46 -3.14 4.85 -10.98
C GLN A 46 -2.33 6.05 -10.49
N PRO A 47 -2.36 7.19 -11.20
CA PRO A 47 -1.70 8.40 -10.73
C PRO A 47 -2.41 8.93 -9.47
N PRO A 48 -1.68 9.59 -8.55
CA PRO A 48 -2.28 10.22 -7.37
C PRO A 48 -3.37 11.22 -7.75
N THR A 49 -4.44 11.28 -6.95
CA THR A 49 -5.52 12.27 -7.12
C THR A 49 -5.04 13.68 -6.77
N ASN A 50 -4.19 13.78 -5.74
CA ASN A 50 -3.65 15.04 -5.27
C ASN A 50 -2.25 15.26 -5.82
N PRO A 51 -1.92 16.48 -6.29
CA PRO A 51 -0.57 16.81 -6.69
C PRO A 51 0.36 16.81 -5.48
N MET A 52 1.64 16.54 -5.73
CA MET A 52 2.69 16.69 -4.72
C MET A 52 2.88 18.18 -4.39
N CYS A 53 3.19 18.51 -3.13
CA CYS A 53 3.59 19.87 -2.76
C CYS A 53 4.78 20.31 -3.62
N ALA A 54 4.64 21.48 -4.27
CA ALA A 54 5.69 22.02 -5.14
C ALA A 54 6.73 22.85 -4.35
N ASP A 55 6.35 23.32 -3.16
CA ASP A 55 7.18 24.25 -2.40
C ASP A 55 8.31 23.51 -1.68
N THR A 56 9.52 23.99 -1.91
CA THR A 56 10.70 23.59 -1.15
C THR A 56 10.87 24.48 0.07
N ILE A 57 11.49 23.95 1.12
CA ILE A 57 11.84 24.74 2.32
C ILE A 57 12.62 26.00 1.92
N TYR A 58 13.52 25.90 0.94
CA TYR A 58 14.30 27.05 0.47
C TYR A 58 13.42 28.19 -0.07
N GLN A 59 12.41 27.87 -0.89
CA GLN A 59 11.49 28.87 -1.44
C GLN A 59 10.65 29.55 -0.36
N VAL A 60 10.29 28.81 0.69
CA VAL A 60 9.50 29.34 1.81
C VAL A 60 10.36 30.16 2.77
N SER A 61 11.59 29.71 3.04
CA SER A 61 12.51 30.35 3.99
C SER A 61 13.21 31.59 3.44
N TYR A 62 13.44 31.66 2.13
CA TYR A 62 14.18 32.75 1.49
C TYR A 62 13.37 33.36 0.32
N PRO A 63 12.23 34.02 0.58
CA PRO A 63 11.51 34.74 -0.47
C PRO A 63 12.32 35.95 -0.94
N ALA A 64 11.95 36.53 -2.07
CA ALA A 64 12.68 37.65 -2.66
C ALA A 64 12.70 38.87 -1.70
N PRO A 65 13.80 39.64 -1.68
CA PRO A 65 13.87 40.85 -0.88
C PRO A 65 12.76 41.83 -1.28
N GLY A 66 12.01 42.32 -0.28
CA GLY A 66 10.81 43.16 -0.48
C GLY A 66 9.47 42.45 -0.32
N TYR A 67 9.46 41.13 -0.06
CA TYR A 67 8.26 40.37 0.34
C TYR A 67 8.03 40.28 1.85
N TYR A 68 8.99 40.74 2.66
CA TYR A 68 8.87 40.72 4.10
C TYR A 68 8.13 41.99 4.54
N GLU A 69 7.09 41.81 5.35
CA GLU A 69 6.57 42.93 6.14
C GLU A 69 7.56 43.16 7.28
N ASP A 70 8.09 44.37 7.38
CA ASP A 70 8.85 44.81 8.55
C ASP A 70 7.85 44.89 9.70
N ILE A 71 7.62 43.75 10.36
CA ILE A 71 7.04 43.75 11.69
C ILE A 71 8.07 44.48 12.53
N CYS A 72 7.84 45.78 12.71
CA CYS A 72 8.52 46.59 13.71
C CYS A 72 8.13 46.00 15.05
N GLU A 73 8.81 44.91 15.44
CA GLU A 73 8.87 44.49 16.82
C GLU A 73 9.35 45.72 17.59
N PRO A 74 8.60 46.19 18.60
CA PRO A 74 9.07 47.30 19.41
C PRO A 74 10.43 46.87 19.92
N LYS A 75 11.47 47.57 19.45
CA LYS A 75 12.85 47.40 19.92
C LYS A 75 12.74 47.24 21.42
N ASP A 76 13.23 46.12 21.93
CA ASP A 76 13.33 45.87 23.36
C ASP A 76 13.71 47.19 24.02
N CYS A 77 12.74 47.73 24.76
CA CYS A 77 12.98 48.90 25.56
C CYS A 77 14.12 48.47 26.48
N GLU A 78 15.31 49.07 26.34
CA GLU A 78 16.35 49.00 27.35
C GLU A 78 15.82 49.73 28.59
N CYS A 79 14.91 49.09 29.31
CA CYS A 79 14.54 49.47 30.66
C CYS A 79 15.64 48.91 31.58
N LEU A 80 16.86 49.42 31.43
CA LEU A 80 17.79 49.51 32.54
C LEU A 80 17.20 50.55 33.49
N ASP A 81 16.31 50.10 34.38
CA ASP A 81 16.42 50.39 35.80
C ASP A 81 15.15 50.01 36.55
N SER A 82 15.39 49.40 37.70
CA SER A 82 14.38 48.99 38.66
C SER A 82 13.59 50.20 39.16
N LYS A 83 12.39 50.43 38.63
CA LYS A 83 11.19 50.96 39.31
C LYS A 83 10.16 51.46 38.30
N CYS A 84 9.16 50.63 38.00
CA CYS A 84 7.82 51.13 37.72
C CYS A 84 6.82 50.06 38.14
N ASN A 85 6.33 50.22 39.38
CA ASN A 85 5.25 49.43 39.92
C ASN A 85 3.92 49.93 39.32
N ASN A 86 3.09 48.97 38.95
CA ASN A 86 1.65 49.05 38.81
C ASN A 86 1.01 49.84 37.65
N SER A 87 0.20 49.06 36.94
CA SER A 87 -1.01 49.37 36.17
C SER A 87 -0.87 50.32 34.99
N LEU A 88 -0.73 49.76 33.79
CA LEU A 88 -1.55 50.18 32.65
C LEU A 88 -1.94 48.93 31.86
N THR A 89 -3.25 48.69 31.82
CA THR A 89 -3.92 47.58 31.17
C THR A 89 -3.84 47.66 29.65
N ALA A 90 -3.68 46.51 29.00
CA ALA A 90 -3.72 46.32 27.55
C ALA A 90 -5.09 46.65 26.92
N ARG A 91 -5.49 47.94 26.89
CA ARG A 91 -6.79 48.33 26.33
C ARG A 91 -6.79 49.47 25.30
N ASP A 92 -5.67 50.11 25.01
CA ASP A 92 -5.72 51.33 24.18
C ASP A 92 -5.12 51.17 22.77
N CYS A 93 -5.33 50.01 22.12
CA CYS A 93 -4.94 49.82 20.73
C CYS A 93 -6.13 49.38 19.85
N ILE A 94 -7.27 50.06 19.94
CA ILE A 94 -8.24 50.09 18.85
C ILE A 94 -8.81 51.50 18.77
N GLU A 95 -8.24 52.32 17.90
CA GLU A 95 -8.94 53.33 17.08
C GLU A 95 -7.89 54.14 16.33
N THR A 96 -7.67 53.85 15.04
CA THR A 96 -7.86 54.85 13.98
C THR A 96 -7.90 54.11 12.63
N ALA A 97 -9.10 53.71 12.22
CA ALA A 97 -9.43 53.57 10.81
C ALA A 97 -10.49 54.62 10.51
N ASN A 98 -10.04 55.79 10.03
CA ASN A 98 -10.77 56.75 9.20
C ASN A 98 -9.76 57.72 8.60
#